data_AF-A0A6U3F1H8-F1
#
_entry.id   AF-A0A6U3F1H8-F1
#
_cell.length_a   1.000
_cell.length_b   1.000
_cell.length_c   1.000
_cell.angle_alpha   90.00
_cell.angle_beta   90.00
_cell.angle_gamma   90.00
#
_symmetry.space_group_name_H-M   'P 1'
#
loop_
_entity.id
_entity.type
_entity.pdbx_description
1 polymer ?
#
loop_
_entity_poly.entity_id
_entity_poly.type
_entity_poly.pdbx_seq_one_letter_code
_entity_poly.pdbx_strand_id
1 'polypeptide(L)'
;MAPFFPTALLACFLSPWQPQQLSGRTISRTAHLARISHAAPTIPTTLQLSSTTANAANAIDSDLLVVIREGIVEQGFELSAWELAIDALLNQFPTDDTASLTREQAEWALAQAFGWRSWAKASKLVKKFQKTFLPTPEEIEAAISWSTQGPLALSTSTLLQAVQTHPQLYLKQPQASYQKCVDTVPAGNLKDTLHELIAQDPAVLGNTFNCAMGDDGCRSECGNCWVSYKIKNNID
;
A
#
# COMPACT_ATOMS: atom_id res chain seq x y z
N MET A 1 -1.19 -58.18 1.74
CA MET A 1 -0.38 -57.83 0.55
C MET A 1 -0.24 -56.32 0.53
N ALA A 2 0.93 -55.81 0.88
CA ALA A 2 1.22 -54.38 0.95
C ALA A 2 2.00 -53.95 -0.30
N PRO A 3 1.68 -52.83 -0.96
CA PRO A 3 2.46 -52.35 -2.08
C PRO A 3 3.68 -51.54 -1.63
N PHE A 4 4.82 -51.92 -2.19
CA PHE A 4 6.12 -51.25 -2.14
C PHE A 4 6.05 -49.90 -2.89
N PHE A 5 6.52 -48.82 -2.26
CA PHE A 5 6.83 -47.56 -2.94
C PHE A 5 8.34 -47.45 -3.16
N PRO A 6 8.83 -47.10 -4.36
CA PRO A 6 10.24 -46.92 -4.61
C PRO A 6 10.71 -45.52 -4.20
N THR A 7 11.76 -45.49 -3.39
CA THR A 7 12.49 -44.30 -2.96
C THR A 7 13.33 -43.77 -4.12
N ALA A 8 12.94 -42.64 -4.73
CA ALA A 8 13.75 -41.95 -5.71
C ALA A 8 14.68 -40.93 -5.02
N LEU A 9 15.98 -41.20 -5.09
CA LEU A 9 17.06 -40.32 -4.66
C LEU A 9 17.15 -39.12 -5.62
N LEU A 10 16.83 -37.92 -5.13
CA LEU A 10 17.06 -36.66 -5.82
C LEU A 10 18.52 -36.21 -5.59
N ALA A 11 19.33 -36.24 -6.63
CA ALA A 11 20.70 -35.73 -6.60
C ALA A 11 20.69 -34.19 -6.76
N CYS A 12 21.10 -33.49 -5.71
CA CYS A 12 21.32 -32.05 -5.72
C CYS A 12 22.58 -31.70 -6.53
N PHE A 13 22.42 -31.06 -7.68
CA PHE A 13 23.51 -30.38 -8.39
C PHE A 13 23.78 -29.03 -7.71
N LEU A 14 24.85 -28.97 -6.94
CA LEU A 14 25.45 -27.72 -6.45
C LEU A 14 26.36 -27.16 -7.55
N SER A 15 25.90 -26.13 -8.26
CA SER A 15 26.79 -25.30 -9.09
C SER A 15 27.48 -24.24 -8.21
N PRO A 16 28.81 -24.13 -8.24
CA PRO A 16 29.52 -23.07 -7.52
C PRO A 16 29.33 -21.72 -8.23
N TRP A 17 28.83 -20.75 -7.49
CA TRP A 17 28.68 -19.35 -7.89
C TRP A 17 30.04 -18.66 -7.81
N GLN A 18 30.56 -18.16 -8.94
CA GLN A 18 31.78 -17.34 -8.98
C GLN A 18 31.41 -15.85 -8.93
N PRO A 19 31.91 -15.07 -7.96
CA PRO A 19 31.72 -13.63 -7.94
C PRO A 19 32.60 -12.95 -9.01
N GLN A 20 31.97 -12.19 -9.91
CA GLN A 20 32.67 -11.28 -10.81
C GLN A 20 33.24 -10.10 -10.03
N GLN A 21 34.56 -9.97 -10.01
CA GLN A 21 35.25 -8.77 -9.55
C GLN A 21 35.03 -7.63 -10.57
N LEU A 22 34.27 -6.61 -10.19
CA LEU A 22 34.19 -5.34 -10.92
C LEU A 22 35.27 -4.40 -10.37
N SER A 23 36.32 -4.20 -11.18
CA SER A 23 37.39 -3.23 -10.91
C SER A 23 36.85 -1.80 -10.92
N GLY A 24 37.04 -1.10 -9.80
CA GLY A 24 36.66 0.31 -9.64
C GLY A 24 37.39 1.25 -10.59
N ARG A 25 36.61 2.12 -11.24
CA ARG A 25 37.12 3.35 -11.86
C ARG A 25 36.74 4.53 -10.97
N THR A 26 37.71 5.00 -10.21
CA THR A 26 37.63 6.25 -9.46
C THR A 26 37.67 7.42 -10.43
N ILE A 27 36.55 8.10 -10.64
CA ILE A 27 36.50 9.36 -11.38
C ILE A 27 36.49 10.49 -10.35
N SER A 28 37.66 11.07 -10.10
CA SER A 28 37.79 12.34 -9.38
C SER A 28 37.19 13.46 -10.24
N ARG A 29 36.02 13.98 -9.86
CA ARG A 29 35.47 15.22 -10.40
C ARG A 29 35.70 16.35 -9.40
N THR A 30 36.72 17.16 -9.70
CA THR A 30 36.96 18.48 -9.12
C THR A 30 35.88 19.42 -9.63
N ALA A 31 34.92 19.81 -8.77
CA ALA A 31 33.92 20.82 -9.09
C ALA A 31 34.42 22.20 -8.62
N HIS A 32 34.71 23.06 -9.58
CA HIS A 32 35.00 24.48 -9.39
C HIS A 32 33.74 25.20 -8.87
N LEU A 33 33.87 25.85 -7.71
CA LEU A 33 32.87 26.78 -7.18
C LEU A 33 32.90 28.09 -7.99
N ALA A 34 31.86 28.32 -8.79
CA ALA A 34 31.53 29.65 -9.32
C ALA A 34 30.37 30.22 -8.50
N ARG A 35 30.68 31.21 -7.65
CA ARG A 35 29.70 32.06 -6.96
C ARG A 35 29.06 32.98 -7.99
N ILE A 36 27.81 32.69 -8.36
CA ILE A 36 26.98 33.62 -9.10
C ILE A 36 25.95 34.17 -8.12
N SER A 37 26.14 35.44 -7.74
CA SER A 37 25.17 36.22 -6.97
C SER A 37 24.08 36.70 -7.93
N HIS A 38 22.84 36.26 -7.73
CA HIS A 38 21.67 36.77 -8.43
C HIS A 38 20.71 37.38 -7.43
N ALA A 39 20.39 38.65 -7.69
CA ALA A 39 19.42 39.44 -6.94
C ALA A 39 18.03 38.79 -7.02
N ALA A 40 17.34 38.78 -5.88
CA ALA A 40 16.02 38.18 -5.73
C ALA A 40 14.92 39.00 -6.43
N PRO A 41 14.11 38.41 -7.32
CA PRO A 41 12.88 39.02 -7.78
C PRO A 41 11.72 38.71 -6.81
N THR A 42 11.11 39.75 -6.26
CA THR A 42 9.87 39.70 -5.48
C THR A 42 8.70 39.40 -6.42
N ILE A 43 8.07 38.23 -6.28
CA ILE A 43 6.84 37.87 -7.01
C ILE A 43 5.67 37.86 -6.02
N PRO A 44 4.66 38.75 -6.17
CA PRO A 44 3.40 38.64 -5.47
C PRO A 44 2.40 37.94 -6.39
N THR A 45 2.03 36.70 -6.12
CA THR A 45 0.84 36.12 -6.76
C THR A 45 0.22 35.06 -5.85
N THR A 46 -0.69 35.50 -4.98
CA THR A 46 -1.63 34.62 -4.28
C THR A 46 -2.71 34.21 -5.27
N LEU A 47 -2.50 33.09 -5.98
CA LEU A 47 -3.55 32.40 -6.71
C LEU A 47 -4.40 31.62 -5.69
N GLN A 48 -5.51 32.22 -5.24
CA GLN A 48 -6.58 31.45 -4.61
C GLN A 48 -7.32 30.66 -5.69
N LEU A 49 -7.03 29.37 -5.78
CA LEU A 49 -7.89 28.41 -6.46
C LEU A 49 -9.05 28.05 -5.53
N SER A 50 -10.23 28.58 -5.84
CA SER A 50 -11.48 28.20 -5.18
C SER A 50 -11.88 26.78 -5.61
N SER A 51 -11.88 25.85 -4.67
CA SER A 51 -12.20 24.43 -4.84
C SER A 51 -13.72 24.20 -5.00
N THR A 52 -14.20 24.01 -6.23
CA THR A 52 -15.57 23.56 -6.55
C THR A 52 -15.65 22.06 -6.93
N THR A 53 -14.61 21.28 -6.65
CA THR A 53 -14.41 19.92 -7.20
C THR A 53 -15.06 18.75 -6.46
N ALA A 54 -15.61 18.94 -5.26
CA ALA A 54 -16.10 17.81 -4.44
C ALA A 54 -17.30 17.07 -5.08
N ASN A 55 -18.26 17.80 -5.67
CA ASN A 55 -19.46 17.15 -6.25
C ASN A 55 -19.18 16.44 -7.58
N ALA A 56 -18.22 16.93 -8.38
CA ALA A 56 -17.85 16.28 -9.64
C ALA A 56 -17.03 15.00 -9.41
N ALA A 57 -16.18 14.97 -8.37
CA ALA A 57 -15.38 13.80 -8.03
C ALA A 57 -16.26 12.61 -7.62
N ASN A 58 -17.32 12.85 -6.83
CA ASN A 58 -18.24 11.80 -6.37
C ASN A 58 -19.05 11.19 -7.53
N ALA A 59 -19.46 11.99 -8.52
CA ALA A 59 -20.19 11.49 -9.69
C ALA A 59 -19.31 10.60 -10.58
N ILE A 60 -18.06 11.01 -10.82
CA ILE A 60 -17.08 10.23 -11.59
C ILE A 60 -16.77 8.90 -10.89
N ASP A 61 -16.74 8.90 -9.56
CA ASP A 61 -16.49 7.68 -8.80
C ASP A 61 -17.71 6.73 -8.82
N SER A 62 -18.94 7.22 -8.81
CA SER A 62 -20.13 6.34 -8.95
C SER A 62 -20.16 5.59 -10.30
N ASP A 63 -19.84 6.28 -11.40
CA ASP A 63 -19.78 5.66 -12.74
C ASP A 63 -18.67 4.59 -12.83
N LEU A 64 -17.57 4.77 -12.10
CA LEU A 64 -16.47 3.81 -12.09
C LEU A 64 -16.85 2.49 -11.40
N LEU A 65 -17.73 2.52 -10.39
CA LEU A 65 -18.19 1.28 -9.74
C LEU A 65 -18.99 0.40 -10.70
N VAL A 66 -19.79 1.00 -11.59
CA VAL A 66 -20.51 0.26 -12.64
C VAL A 66 -19.50 -0.45 -13.55
N VAL A 67 -18.46 0.27 -14.01
CA VAL A 67 -17.39 -0.29 -14.84
C VAL A 67 -16.62 -1.40 -14.11
N ILE A 68 -16.43 -1.29 -12.79
CA ILE A 68 -15.79 -2.33 -11.98
C ILE A 68 -16.65 -3.59 -11.96
N ARG A 69 -17.95 -3.47 -11.67
CA ARG A 69 -18.87 -4.62 -11.62
C ARG A 69 -18.96 -5.33 -12.97
N GLU A 70 -19.04 -4.58 -14.07
CA GLU A 70 -18.96 -5.14 -15.43
C GLU A 70 -17.62 -5.85 -15.64
N GLY A 71 -16.51 -5.22 -15.24
CA GLY A 71 -15.17 -5.77 -15.35
C GLY A 71 -14.95 -7.08 -14.58
N ILE A 72 -15.59 -7.24 -13.42
CA ILE A 72 -15.57 -8.48 -12.63
C ILE A 72 -16.17 -9.62 -13.45
N VAL A 73 -17.34 -9.39 -14.06
CA VAL A 73 -18.00 -10.36 -14.94
C VAL A 73 -17.18 -10.62 -16.21
N GLU A 74 -16.61 -9.58 -16.84
CA GLU A 74 -15.76 -9.71 -18.03
C GLU A 74 -14.50 -10.58 -17.78
N GLN A 75 -13.94 -10.53 -16.57
CA GLN A 75 -12.79 -11.36 -16.16
C GLN A 75 -13.21 -12.79 -15.76
N GLY A 76 -14.50 -13.12 -15.82
CA GLY A 76 -15.04 -14.44 -15.51
C GLY A 76 -15.24 -14.70 -14.02
N PHE A 77 -15.31 -13.65 -13.19
CA PHE A 77 -15.66 -13.78 -11.78
C PHE A 77 -17.17 -13.64 -11.57
N GLU A 78 -17.67 -14.32 -10.55
CA GLU A 78 -19.07 -14.24 -10.12
C GLU A 78 -19.32 -12.95 -9.32
N LEU A 79 -20.33 -12.17 -9.70
CA LEU A 79 -20.68 -10.93 -9.00
C LEU A 79 -21.12 -11.20 -7.55
N SER A 80 -21.74 -12.35 -7.29
CA SER A 80 -22.14 -12.76 -5.94
C SER A 80 -20.95 -12.91 -5.00
N ALA A 81 -19.80 -13.38 -5.48
CA ALA A 81 -18.59 -13.49 -4.67
C ALA A 81 -18.05 -12.10 -4.28
N TRP A 82 -18.16 -11.11 -5.16
CA TRP A 82 -17.84 -9.72 -4.86
C TRP A 82 -18.77 -9.13 -3.80
N GLU A 83 -20.08 -9.38 -3.93
CA GLU A 83 -21.07 -8.93 -2.95
C GLU A 83 -20.83 -9.54 -1.56
N LEU A 84 -20.48 -10.82 -1.48
CA LEU A 84 -20.11 -11.47 -0.22
C LEU A 84 -18.89 -10.82 0.43
N ALA A 85 -17.88 -10.41 -0.35
CA ALA A 85 -16.72 -9.69 0.19
C ALA A 85 -17.09 -8.29 0.71
N ILE A 86 -18.01 -7.58 0.02
CA ILE A 86 -18.56 -6.30 0.50
C ILE A 86 -19.29 -6.51 1.83
N ASP A 87 -20.16 -7.50 1.90
CA ASP A 87 -20.93 -7.80 3.10
C ASP A 87 -20.03 -8.20 4.27
N ALA A 88 -19.00 -9.02 4.02
CA ALA A 88 -17.99 -9.38 5.00
C ALA A 88 -17.30 -8.13 5.58
N LEU A 89 -16.92 -7.17 4.73
CA LEU A 89 -16.31 -5.92 5.18
C LEU A 89 -17.27 -5.05 6.00
N LEU A 90 -18.53 -4.91 5.55
CA LEU A 90 -19.56 -4.15 6.26
C LEU A 90 -19.86 -4.73 7.65
N ASN A 91 -19.90 -6.06 7.78
CA ASN A 91 -20.15 -6.75 9.04
C ASN A 91 -19.06 -6.49 10.09
N GLN A 92 -17.85 -6.07 9.68
CA GLN A 92 -16.78 -5.71 10.62
C GLN A 92 -16.93 -4.30 11.21
N PHE A 93 -17.75 -3.44 10.60
CA PHE A 93 -17.94 -2.04 10.99
C PHE A 93 -19.42 -1.75 11.21
N PRO A 94 -19.99 -2.21 12.34
CA PRO A 94 -21.41 -2.00 12.64
C PRO A 94 -21.75 -0.52 12.70
N THR A 95 -22.99 -0.21 12.32
CA THR A 95 -23.54 1.15 12.25
C THR A 95 -23.76 1.72 13.65
N ASP A 96 -22.69 2.08 14.35
CA ASP A 96 -22.77 2.89 15.57
C ASP A 96 -22.82 4.39 15.23
N ASP A 97 -23.38 5.20 16.13
CA ASP A 97 -23.79 6.60 15.91
C ASP A 97 -22.68 7.59 15.48
N THR A 98 -21.41 7.19 15.38
CA THR A 98 -20.30 8.13 15.15
C THR A 98 -19.58 7.95 13.81
N ALA A 99 -19.54 6.75 13.23
CA ALA A 99 -19.00 6.51 11.89
C ALA A 99 -19.41 5.12 11.40
N SER A 100 -20.11 5.06 10.26
CA SER A 100 -20.48 3.80 9.60
C SER A 100 -19.89 3.74 8.20
N LEU A 101 -19.51 2.54 7.77
CA LEU A 101 -19.07 2.28 6.41
C LEU A 101 -20.30 2.03 5.55
N THR A 102 -20.52 2.85 4.52
CA THR A 102 -21.60 2.58 3.57
C THR A 102 -21.20 1.46 2.60
N ARG A 103 -22.19 0.80 1.99
CA ARG A 103 -21.93 -0.25 0.97
C ARG A 103 -21.05 0.26 -0.17
N GLU A 104 -21.31 1.48 -0.63
CA GLU A 104 -20.53 2.11 -1.70
C GLU A 104 -19.08 2.37 -1.28
N GLN A 105 -18.85 2.84 -0.05
CA GLN A 105 -17.50 3.03 0.49
C GLN A 105 -16.77 1.70 0.67
N ALA A 106 -17.45 0.66 1.13
CA ALA A 106 -16.89 -0.68 1.25
C ALA A 106 -16.46 -1.24 -0.10
N GLU A 107 -17.33 -1.13 -1.11
CA GLU A 107 -17.01 -1.55 -2.48
C GLU A 107 -15.83 -0.77 -3.05
N TRP A 108 -15.77 0.55 -2.81
CA TRP A 108 -14.64 1.38 -3.20
C TRP A 108 -13.33 0.97 -2.52
N ALA A 109 -13.37 0.70 -1.22
CA ALA A 109 -12.21 0.25 -0.46
C ALA A 109 -11.67 -1.07 -1.02
N LEU A 110 -12.55 -2.05 -1.28
CA LEU A 110 -12.18 -3.32 -1.91
C LEU A 110 -11.62 -3.08 -3.33
N ALA A 111 -12.27 -2.24 -4.13
CA ALA A 111 -11.82 -1.97 -5.48
C ALA A 111 -10.41 -1.36 -5.52
N GLN A 112 -10.10 -0.49 -4.56
CA GLN A 112 -8.77 0.09 -4.42
C GLN A 112 -7.74 -0.93 -3.89
N ALA A 113 -8.08 -1.71 -2.85
CA ALA A 113 -7.18 -2.71 -2.28
C ALA A 113 -6.75 -3.78 -3.29
N PHE A 114 -7.70 -4.26 -4.11
CA PHE A 114 -7.50 -5.39 -5.01
C PHE A 114 -7.26 -5.00 -6.48
N GLY A 115 -7.03 -3.71 -6.73
CA GLY A 115 -6.56 -3.19 -8.01
C GLY A 115 -7.64 -2.97 -9.07
N TRP A 116 -8.92 -3.20 -8.75
CA TRP A 116 -10.04 -2.95 -9.65
C TRP A 116 -10.23 -1.47 -9.98
N ARG A 117 -9.94 -0.56 -9.03
CA ARG A 117 -9.98 0.90 -9.28
C ARG A 117 -9.03 1.29 -10.42
N SER A 118 -7.80 0.80 -10.35
CA SER A 118 -6.78 1.07 -11.37
C SER A 118 -7.12 0.39 -12.69
N TRP A 119 -7.67 -0.83 -12.63
CA TRP A 119 -8.16 -1.53 -13.81
C TRP A 119 -9.27 -0.75 -14.51
N ALA A 120 -10.28 -0.27 -13.79
CA ALA A 120 -11.41 0.46 -14.35
C ALA A 120 -10.98 1.76 -15.06
N LYS A 121 -10.00 2.47 -14.48
CA LYS A 121 -9.41 3.69 -15.05
C LYS A 121 -8.44 3.43 -16.21
N ALA A 122 -7.96 2.19 -16.37
CA ALA A 122 -6.97 1.86 -17.39
C ALA A 122 -7.59 1.85 -18.81
N SER A 123 -6.76 2.15 -19.80
CA SER A 123 -7.16 2.02 -21.21
C SER A 123 -7.43 0.57 -21.57
N LYS A 124 -8.25 0.33 -22.61
CA LYS A 124 -8.61 -1.02 -23.09
C LYS A 124 -7.40 -1.92 -23.36
N LEU A 125 -6.28 -1.33 -23.82
CA LEU A 125 -5.05 -2.07 -24.07
C LEU A 125 -4.36 -2.48 -22.75
N VAL A 126 -4.29 -1.58 -21.77
CA VAL A 126 -3.64 -1.81 -20.48
C VAL A 126 -4.43 -2.81 -19.62
N LYS A 127 -5.77 -2.76 -19.66
CA LYS A 127 -6.67 -3.68 -18.94
C LYS A 127 -6.33 -5.16 -19.17
N LYS A 128 -5.82 -5.53 -20.35
CA LYS A 128 -5.44 -6.92 -20.70
C LYS A 128 -4.21 -7.44 -19.95
N PHE A 129 -3.35 -6.54 -19.47
CA PHE A 129 -2.10 -6.87 -18.81
C PHE A 129 -2.15 -6.65 -17.30
N GLN A 130 -3.22 -6.02 -16.82
CA GLN A 130 -3.40 -5.73 -15.41
C GLN A 130 -4.08 -6.90 -14.70
N LYS A 131 -3.40 -7.44 -13.68
CA LYS A 131 -3.96 -8.49 -12.83
C LYS A 131 -4.84 -7.87 -11.75
N THR A 132 -6.08 -8.30 -11.68
CA THR A 132 -7.01 -8.03 -10.58
C THR A 132 -7.25 -9.31 -9.79
N PHE A 133 -7.75 -9.15 -8.57
CA PHE A 133 -8.02 -10.25 -7.65
C PHE A 133 -9.38 -10.05 -7.01
N LEU A 134 -10.13 -11.12 -6.83
CA LEU A 134 -11.37 -11.09 -6.05
C LEU A 134 -11.06 -11.64 -4.66
N PRO A 135 -11.22 -10.83 -3.59
CA PRO A 135 -11.04 -11.32 -2.24
C PRO A 135 -12.16 -12.27 -1.83
N THR A 136 -11.81 -13.25 -1.02
CA THR A 136 -12.79 -14.07 -0.30
C THR A 136 -13.24 -13.38 0.98
N PRO A 137 -14.47 -13.65 1.47
CA PRO A 137 -14.92 -13.17 2.79
C PRO A 137 -13.93 -13.47 3.91
N GLU A 138 -13.37 -14.68 3.92
CA GLU A 138 -12.44 -15.16 4.94
C GLU A 138 -11.12 -14.37 4.92
N GLU A 139 -10.62 -13.96 3.75
CA GLU A 139 -9.43 -13.12 3.64
C GLU A 139 -9.68 -11.72 4.23
N ILE A 140 -10.86 -11.14 4.01
CA ILE A 140 -11.25 -9.84 4.57
C ILE A 140 -11.35 -9.94 6.10
N GLU A 141 -12.06 -10.94 6.61
CA GLU A 141 -12.21 -11.18 8.04
C GLU A 141 -10.86 -11.42 8.72
N ALA A 142 -9.99 -12.23 8.11
CA ALA A 142 -8.65 -12.50 8.63
C ALA A 142 -7.79 -11.22 8.65
N ALA A 143 -7.84 -10.39 7.60
CA ALA A 143 -7.10 -9.15 7.52
C ALA A 143 -7.54 -8.14 8.61
N ILE A 144 -8.85 -8.01 8.82
CA ILE A 144 -9.42 -7.14 9.85
C ILE A 144 -9.15 -7.68 11.26
N SER A 145 -9.36 -8.97 11.48
CA SER A 145 -9.06 -9.64 12.76
C SER A 145 -7.59 -9.50 13.14
N TRP A 146 -6.67 -9.69 12.19
CA TRP A 146 -5.25 -9.48 12.44
C TRP A 146 -4.91 -8.03 12.80
N SER A 147 -5.56 -7.06 12.16
CA SER A 147 -5.32 -5.63 12.43
C SER A 147 -5.86 -5.19 13.80
N THR A 148 -6.92 -5.84 14.29
CA THR A 148 -7.56 -5.55 15.59
C THR A 148 -6.96 -6.33 16.75
N GLN A 149 -6.54 -7.59 16.55
CA GLN A 149 -6.07 -8.48 17.61
C GLN A 149 -4.55 -8.71 17.59
N GLY A 150 -3.89 -8.39 16.48
CA GLY A 150 -2.46 -8.56 16.30
C GLY A 150 -1.63 -7.43 16.91
N PRO A 151 -0.36 -7.29 16.49
CA PRO A 151 0.56 -6.30 17.08
C PRO A 151 0.16 -4.85 16.82
N LEU A 152 -0.74 -4.60 15.87
CA LEU A 152 -1.29 -3.27 15.63
C LEU A 152 -2.35 -2.88 16.66
N ALA A 153 -3.13 -3.85 17.15
CA ALA A 153 -4.22 -3.68 18.12
C ALA A 153 -5.09 -2.42 17.89
N LEU A 154 -5.46 -2.16 16.63
CA LEU A 154 -6.16 -0.92 16.29
C LEU A 154 -7.59 -0.94 16.81
N SER A 155 -8.05 0.22 17.31
CA SER A 155 -9.46 0.42 17.60
C SER A 155 -10.29 0.35 16.30
N THR A 156 -11.56 -0.05 16.41
CA THR A 156 -12.46 -0.16 15.26
C THR A 156 -12.57 1.15 14.48
N SER A 157 -12.61 2.30 15.17
CA SER A 157 -12.69 3.62 14.53
C SER A 157 -11.41 3.98 13.77
N THR A 158 -10.24 3.73 14.37
CA THR A 158 -8.95 3.92 13.70
C THR A 158 -8.81 3.00 12.48
N LEU A 159 -9.22 1.74 12.61
CA LEU A 159 -9.17 0.78 11.50
C LEU A 159 -10.14 1.17 10.37
N LEU A 160 -11.33 1.65 10.69
CA LEU A 160 -12.28 2.15 9.70
C LEU A 160 -11.67 3.30 8.88
N GLN A 161 -11.10 4.29 9.57
CA GLN A 161 -10.40 5.40 8.91
C GLN A 161 -9.24 4.90 8.04
N ALA A 162 -8.45 3.95 8.54
CA ALA A 162 -7.33 3.34 7.85
C ALA A 162 -7.76 2.58 6.58
N VAL A 163 -8.85 1.82 6.65
CA VAL A 163 -9.44 1.12 5.50
C VAL A 163 -9.99 2.11 4.46
N GLN A 164 -10.62 3.21 4.88
CA GLN A 164 -11.14 4.21 3.95
C GLN A 164 -10.03 4.97 3.20
N THR A 165 -8.91 5.25 3.88
CA THR A 165 -7.82 6.07 3.33
C THR A 165 -6.75 5.25 2.61
N HIS A 166 -6.37 4.10 3.17
CA HIS A 166 -5.29 3.24 2.68
C HIS A 166 -5.69 1.75 2.61
N PRO A 167 -6.79 1.39 1.92
CA PRO A 167 -7.37 0.05 1.98
C PRO A 167 -6.40 -1.08 1.58
N GLN A 168 -5.47 -0.81 0.65
CA GLN A 168 -4.48 -1.80 0.23
C GLN A 168 -3.56 -2.27 1.37
N LEU A 169 -3.21 -1.38 2.31
CA LEU A 169 -2.33 -1.71 3.43
C LEU A 169 -3.03 -2.59 4.46
N TYR A 170 -4.35 -2.43 4.62
CA TYR A 170 -5.12 -3.05 5.70
C TYR A 170 -5.97 -4.25 5.26
N LEU A 171 -6.39 -4.31 4.00
CA LEU A 171 -7.27 -5.39 3.51
C LEU A 171 -6.54 -6.50 2.75
N LYS A 172 -5.46 -6.19 2.03
CA LYS A 172 -4.82 -7.17 1.14
C LYS A 172 -3.86 -8.08 1.89
N GLN A 173 -2.86 -7.50 2.57
CA GLN A 173 -1.82 -8.24 3.30
C GLN A 173 -1.30 -7.41 4.48
N PRO A 174 -2.13 -7.12 5.50
CA PRO A 174 -1.73 -6.24 6.60
C PRO A 174 -0.51 -6.75 7.37
N GLN A 175 -0.41 -8.07 7.59
CA GLN A 175 0.74 -8.68 8.24
C GLN A 175 2.05 -8.48 7.47
N ALA A 176 2.03 -8.65 6.13
CA ALA A 176 3.23 -8.48 5.32
C ALA A 176 3.64 -7.01 5.25
N SER A 177 2.68 -6.09 5.16
CA SER A 177 2.94 -4.64 5.22
C SER A 177 3.56 -4.26 6.56
N TYR A 178 3.01 -4.74 7.68
CA TYR A 178 3.57 -4.53 9.00
C TYR A 178 5.00 -5.06 9.15
N GLN A 179 5.25 -6.29 8.72
CA GLN A 179 6.59 -6.88 8.84
C GLN A 179 7.63 -6.05 8.08
N LYS A 180 7.34 -5.69 6.82
CA LYS A 180 8.21 -4.82 6.02
C LYS A 180 8.40 -3.45 6.63
N CYS A 181 7.33 -2.89 7.20
CA CYS A 181 7.35 -1.61 7.90
C CYS A 181 8.34 -1.71 9.07
N VAL A 182 8.13 -2.66 10.00
CA VAL A 182 8.99 -2.91 11.17
C VAL A 182 10.44 -3.19 10.79
N ASP A 183 10.69 -4.01 9.77
CA ASP A 183 12.05 -4.38 9.34
C ASP A 183 12.84 -3.18 8.80
N THR A 184 12.15 -2.13 8.37
CA THR A 184 12.77 -0.91 7.84
C THR A 184 12.71 0.27 8.80
N VAL A 185 11.97 0.18 9.90
CA VAL A 185 11.92 1.21 10.95
C VAL A 185 13.36 1.51 11.40
N PRO A 186 13.78 2.79 11.45
CA PRO A 186 15.07 3.18 12.02
C PRO A 186 15.21 2.66 13.45
N ALA A 187 16.40 2.16 13.80
CA ALA A 187 16.66 1.64 15.15
C ALA A 187 16.31 2.68 16.24
N GLY A 188 15.74 2.20 17.36
CA GLY A 188 15.34 3.03 18.52
C GLY A 188 13.91 2.74 18.98
N ASN A 189 13.34 3.68 19.73
CA ASN A 189 12.01 3.57 20.36
C ASN A 189 10.84 3.60 19.35
N LEU A 190 11.10 3.91 18.07
CA LEU A 190 10.07 3.98 17.02
C LEU A 190 9.33 2.66 16.81
N LYS A 191 9.97 1.52 17.11
CA LYS A 191 9.31 0.21 17.03
C LYS A 191 8.22 0.05 18.09
N ASP A 192 8.44 0.61 19.28
CA ASP A 192 7.51 0.52 20.41
C ASP A 192 6.36 1.53 20.25
N THR A 193 6.61 2.67 19.60
CA THR A 193 5.61 3.72 19.33
C THR A 193 4.90 3.58 17.97
N LEU A 194 5.19 2.54 17.20
CA LEU A 194 4.61 2.34 15.86
C LEU A 194 3.07 2.33 15.87
N HIS A 195 2.48 1.76 16.92
CA HIS A 195 1.03 1.73 17.08
C HIS A 195 0.42 3.13 17.24
N GLU A 196 1.07 4.03 18.00
CA GLU A 196 0.66 5.42 18.18
C GLU A 196 0.78 6.20 16.87
N LEU A 197 1.87 5.95 16.13
CA LEU A 197 2.09 6.57 14.81
C LEU A 197 1.03 6.16 13.81
N ILE A 198 0.61 4.88 13.79
CA ILE A 198 -0.45 4.40 12.91
C ILE A 198 -1.81 5.01 13.28
N ALA A 199 -2.07 5.19 14.59
CA ALA A 199 -3.29 5.85 15.05
C ALA A 199 -3.37 7.32 14.61
N GLN A 200 -2.23 8.00 14.51
CA GLN A 200 -2.13 9.38 14.00
C GLN A 200 -2.16 9.44 12.47
N ASP A 201 -1.44 8.53 11.81
CA ASP A 201 -1.32 8.45 10.35
C ASP A 201 -1.35 6.99 9.85
N PRO A 202 -2.49 6.51 9.31
CA PRO A 202 -2.59 5.17 8.75
C PRO A 202 -1.66 4.89 7.56
N ALA A 203 -1.12 5.92 6.90
CA ALA A 203 -0.18 5.73 5.80
C ALA A 203 1.17 5.17 6.25
N VAL A 204 1.48 5.24 7.56
CA VAL A 204 2.75 4.79 8.16
C VAL A 204 3.10 3.36 7.77
N LEU A 205 2.11 2.48 7.68
CA LEU A 205 2.33 1.07 7.34
C LEU A 205 2.91 0.88 5.92
N GLY A 206 2.78 1.89 5.05
CA GLY A 206 3.38 1.93 3.72
C GLY A 206 4.88 2.28 3.70
N ASN A 207 5.41 2.79 4.82
CA ASN A 207 6.84 3.11 4.94
C ASN A 207 7.65 1.82 5.05
N THR A 208 8.22 1.40 3.93
CA THR A 208 8.92 0.11 3.77
C THR A 208 10.37 0.30 3.30
N PHE A 209 10.89 1.54 3.37
CA PHE A 209 12.24 1.89 2.99
C PHE A 209 12.91 2.79 4.02
N ASN A 210 14.23 2.67 4.12
CA ASN A 210 15.04 3.50 5.01
C ASN A 210 16.34 3.92 4.35
N CYS A 211 16.45 5.21 3.99
CA CYS A 211 17.67 5.76 3.38
C CYS A 211 18.91 5.63 4.28
N ALA A 212 18.75 5.45 5.59
CA ALA A 212 19.86 5.39 6.53
C ALA A 212 20.49 3.99 6.63
N MET A 213 19.81 2.94 6.14
CA MET A 213 20.31 1.56 6.18
C MET A 213 21.07 1.20 4.89
N GLY A 214 22.38 1.48 4.85
CA GLY A 214 23.35 0.81 3.96
C GLY A 214 23.31 1.12 2.45
N ASP A 215 24.22 0.45 1.72
CA ASP A 215 24.63 0.72 0.32
C ASP A 215 23.51 0.69 -0.74
N ASP A 216 22.35 0.12 -0.43
CA ASP A 216 21.20 0.02 -1.34
C ASP A 216 20.34 1.30 -1.41
N GLY A 217 20.45 2.21 -0.44
CA GLY A 217 19.68 3.47 -0.37
C GLY A 217 18.16 3.28 -0.46
N CYS A 218 17.37 4.36 -0.58
CA CYS A 218 15.92 4.22 -0.77
C CYS A 218 15.50 3.84 -2.20
N ARG A 219 16.43 3.57 -3.12
CA ARG A 219 16.14 3.23 -4.54
C ARG A 219 15.15 4.18 -5.24
N SER A 220 15.18 5.47 -4.89
CA SER A 220 14.24 6.50 -5.36
C SER A 220 12.81 6.39 -4.81
N GLU A 221 12.56 5.54 -3.81
CA GLU A 221 11.27 5.37 -3.12
C GLU A 221 11.14 6.35 -1.93
N CYS A 222 11.56 7.61 -2.10
CA CYS A 222 11.51 8.63 -1.05
C CYS A 222 10.08 8.84 -0.50
N GLY A 223 9.05 8.56 -1.31
CA GLY A 223 7.65 8.67 -0.88
C GLY A 223 7.27 7.70 0.24
N ASN A 224 7.93 6.53 0.30
CA ASN A 224 7.68 5.44 1.25
C ASN A 224 8.85 5.26 2.24
N CYS A 225 9.64 6.31 2.45
CA CYS A 225 10.84 6.26 3.25
C CYS A 225 10.65 6.88 4.64
N TRP A 226 11.16 6.20 5.66
CA TRP A 226 11.15 6.67 7.05
C TRP A 226 11.80 8.04 7.27
N VAL A 227 12.83 8.39 6.49
CA VAL A 227 13.46 9.72 6.58
C VAL A 227 12.49 10.81 6.18
N SER A 228 11.76 10.62 5.08
CA SER A 228 10.74 11.58 4.63
C SER A 228 9.58 11.65 5.61
N TYR A 229 9.21 10.53 6.23
CA TYR A 229 8.20 10.50 7.27
C TYR A 229 8.61 11.30 8.52
N LYS A 230 9.83 11.10 9.04
CA LYS A 230 10.38 11.86 10.18
C LYS A 230 10.38 13.36 9.92
N ILE A 231 10.86 13.78 8.74
CA ILE A 231 10.93 15.20 8.36
C ILE A 231 9.53 15.82 8.31
N LYS A 232 8.54 15.13 7.71
CA LYS A 232 7.18 15.65 7.58
C LYS A 232 6.47 15.80 8.93
N ASN A 233 6.72 14.88 9.85
CA ASN A 233 6.03 14.81 11.13
C ASN A 233 6.84 15.37 12.30
N ASN A 234 8.04 15.89 12.03
CA ASN A 234 8.97 16.43 13.03
C ASN A 234 9.24 15.45 14.19
N ILE A 235 9.48 14.17 13.83
CA ILE A 235 9.77 13.10 14.78
C ILE A 235 11.29 12.95 14.89
N ASP A 236 11.82 13.20 16.10
CA ASP A 236 13.25 13.07 16.42
C ASP A 236 13.71 11.59 16.45
#